data_AF-A0A0F8EXK7-F1
#
_entry.id   AF-A0A0F8EXK7-F1
#
_cell.length_a   1.000
_cell.length_b   1.000
_cell.length_c   1.000
_cell.angle_alpha   90.00
_cell.angle_beta   90.00
_cell.angle_gamma   90.00
#
_symmetry.space_group_name_H-M   'P 1'
#
loop_
_entity.id
_entity.type
_entity.pdbx_description
1 polymer ?
#
loop_
_entity_poly.entity_id
_entity_poly.type
_entity_poly.pdbx_seq_one_letter_code
_entity_poly.pdbx_strand_id
1 'polypeptide(L)'
;MKKTITKGTGNESVMIYDGKIEWLYDPETNVVQKIKVPEEYQLEIDYFNLFNDILNKYDISVSGNDTIDGRTAYLLEAKPKEGSEESILSDGIKIWVDEETWIP
;
A
#
# COMPACT_ATOMS: atom_id res chain seq x y z
N MET A 1 -2.37 7.49 -19.52
CA MET A 1 -2.86 6.97 -18.23
C MET A 1 -2.74 8.06 -17.20
N LYS A 2 -3.85 8.41 -16.55
CA LYS A 2 -3.88 9.37 -15.46
C LYS A 2 -3.65 8.56 -14.18
N LYS A 3 -2.43 8.56 -13.66
CA LYS A 3 -2.15 7.91 -12.36
C LYS A 3 -2.69 8.84 -11.27
N THR A 4 -3.77 8.44 -10.60
CA THR A 4 -4.31 9.18 -9.45
C THR A 4 -3.39 8.90 -8.27
N ILE A 5 -2.59 9.89 -7.88
CA ILE A 5 -1.84 9.87 -6.63
C ILE A 5 -2.79 10.36 -5.56
N THR A 6 -3.18 9.50 -4.64
CA THR A 6 -3.93 9.89 -3.44
C THR A 6 -3.05 10.88 -2.69
N LYS A 7 -3.56 12.10 -2.50
CA LYS A 7 -2.82 13.18 -1.85
C LYS A 7 -2.62 12.78 -0.38
N GLY A 8 -1.38 12.44 0.00
CA GLY A 8 -0.98 12.50 1.42
C GLY A 8 -1.30 13.89 1.95
N THR A 9 -1.57 14.02 3.26
CA THR A 9 -2.15 15.25 3.82
C THR A 9 -1.16 16.41 3.86
N GLY A 10 -0.74 16.94 2.69
CA GLY A 10 0.11 18.12 2.50
C GLY A 10 1.56 18.03 2.99
N ASN A 11 1.79 17.29 4.08
CA ASN A 11 3.01 17.27 4.88
C ASN A 11 3.60 15.86 5.02
N GLU A 12 3.13 14.90 4.21
CA GLU A 12 3.57 13.51 4.28
C GLU A 12 4.41 13.17 3.05
N SER A 13 5.53 12.48 3.28
CA SER A 13 6.28 11.84 2.22
C SER A 13 5.47 10.68 1.65
N VAL A 14 5.45 10.55 0.32
CA VAL A 14 4.72 9.49 -0.36
C VAL A 14 5.71 8.64 -1.13
N MET A 15 5.71 7.34 -0.86
CA MET A 15 6.48 6.35 -1.62
C MET A 15 5.53 5.52 -2.47
N ILE A 16 5.84 5.35 -3.75
CA ILE A 16 5.12 4.49 -4.69
C ILE A 16 6.13 3.58 -5.36
N TYR A 17 5.85 2.29 -5.44
CA TYR A 17 6.70 1.31 -6.10
C TYR A 17 5.88 0.43 -7.04
N ASP A 18 6.35 0.24 -8.28
CA ASP A 18 5.65 -0.57 -9.30
C ASP A 18 6.34 -1.91 -9.61
N GLY A 19 7.25 -2.36 -8.74
CA GLY A 19 8.08 -3.55 -8.99
C GLY A 19 9.40 -3.23 -9.70
N LYS A 20 9.54 -2.07 -10.37
CA LYS A 20 10.76 -1.70 -11.10
C LYS A 20 11.26 -0.30 -10.81
N ILE A 21 10.34 0.60 -10.54
CA ILE A 21 10.59 2.01 -10.32
C ILE A 21 9.95 2.39 -8.99
N GLU A 22 10.73 3.08 -8.17
CA GLU A 22 10.27 3.75 -6.97
C GLU A 22 10.15 5.24 -7.24
N TRP A 23 9.06 5.84 -6.79
CA TRP A 23 8.84 7.27 -6.73
C TRP A 23 8.73 7.68 -5.27
N LEU A 24 9.62 8.59 -4.86
CA LEU A 24 9.59 9.18 -3.52
C LEU A 24 9.29 10.67 -3.65
N TYR A 25 8.12 11.07 -3.16
CA TYR A 25 7.74 12.47 -3.02
C TYR A 25 8.17 12.99 -1.65
N ASP A 26 8.88 14.10 -1.66
CA ASP A 26 9.23 14.88 -0.47
C ASP A 26 8.39 16.16 -0.42
N PRO A 27 7.54 16.35 0.61
CA PRO A 27 6.71 17.53 0.76
C PRO A 27 7.49 18.80 1.12
N GLU A 28 8.66 18.69 1.76
CA GLU A 28 9.47 19.87 2.15
C GLU A 28 10.03 20.58 0.92
N THR A 29 10.49 19.78 -0.05
CA THR A 29 11.10 20.29 -1.28
C THR A 29 10.12 20.32 -2.46
N ASN A 30 8.96 19.67 -2.34
CA ASN A 30 7.98 19.48 -3.41
C ASN A 30 8.60 18.83 -4.66
N VAL A 31 9.48 17.85 -4.44
CA VAL A 31 10.20 17.12 -5.50
C VAL A 31 9.83 15.64 -5.44
N VAL A 32 9.67 15.03 -6.62
CA VAL A 32 9.56 13.58 -6.78
C VAL A 32 10.88 13.04 -7.29
N GLN A 33 11.53 12.19 -6.50
CA GLN A 33 12.68 11.41 -6.92
C GLN A 33 12.20 10.13 -7.58
N LYS A 34 12.78 9.78 -8.73
CA LYS A 34 12.44 8.57 -9.48
C LYS A 34 13.67 7.66 -9.54
N ILE A 35 13.58 6.50 -8.92
CA ILE A 35 14.70 5.57 -8.74
C ILE A 35 14.37 4.30 -9.54
N LYS A 36 15.29 3.88 -10.40
CA LYS A 36 15.21 2.55 -11.04
C LYS A 36 15.81 1.54 -10.08
N VAL A 37 14.99 0.61 -9.60
CA VAL A 37 15.40 -0.40 -8.63
C VAL A 37 16.21 -1.49 -9.36
N PRO A 38 17.46 -1.78 -8.94
CA PRO A 38 18.24 -2.89 -9.51
C PRO A 38 17.49 -4.22 -9.37
N GLU A 39 17.65 -5.13 -10.33
CA GLU A 39 16.87 -6.38 -10.39
C GLU A 39 17.01 -7.24 -9.12
N GLU A 40 18.19 -7.28 -8.51
CA GLU A 40 18.45 -7.98 -7.23
C GLU A 40 17.67 -7.42 -6.03
N TYR A 41 17.16 -6.18 -6.13
CA TYR A 41 16.33 -5.53 -5.12
C TYR A 41 14.87 -5.41 -5.55
N GLN A 42 14.50 -5.94 -6.72
CA GLN A 42 13.10 -5.95 -7.13
C GLN A 42 12.36 -7.01 -6.31
N LEU A 43 11.39 -6.54 -5.52
CA LEU A 43 10.61 -7.40 -4.64
C LEU A 43 9.47 -8.02 -5.44
N GLU A 44 9.52 -9.34 -5.61
CA GLU A 44 8.35 -10.11 -5.98
C GLU A 44 7.56 -10.38 -4.68
N ILE A 45 6.48 -9.62 -4.48
CA ILE A 45 5.64 -9.78 -3.30
C ILE A 45 4.81 -11.03 -3.48
N ASP A 46 5.03 -12.02 -2.61
CA ASP A 46 4.11 -13.13 -2.44
C ASP A 46 2.85 -12.65 -1.70
N TYR A 47 1.88 -12.18 -2.49
CA TYR A 47 0.63 -11.64 -1.96
C TYR A 47 -0.14 -12.67 -1.12
N PHE A 48 0.00 -13.97 -1.39
CA PHE A 48 -0.67 -15.00 -0.61
C PHE A 48 -0.12 -15.06 0.81
N ASN A 49 1.21 -15.09 0.94
CA ASN A 49 1.86 -15.07 2.26
C ASN A 49 1.65 -13.73 2.98
N LEU A 50 1.72 -12.60 2.27
CA LEU A 50 1.42 -11.28 2.83
C LEU A 50 0.00 -11.22 3.42
N PHE A 51 -1.01 -11.66 2.68
CA PHE A 51 -2.38 -11.66 3.18
C PHE A 51 -2.59 -12.63 4.33
N ASN A 52 -1.97 -13.81 4.31
CA ASN A 52 -2.03 -14.72 5.44
C ASN A 52 -1.46 -14.08 6.71
N ASP A 53 -0.33 -13.39 6.60
CA ASP A 53 0.26 -12.68 7.74
C ASP A 53 -0.65 -11.55 8.25
N ILE A 54 -1.25 -10.78 7.34
CA ILE A 54 -2.21 -9.72 7.70
C ILE A 54 -3.44 -10.32 8.39
N LEU A 55 -4.08 -11.35 7.81
CA LEU A 55 -5.26 -12.01 8.38
C LEU A 55 -4.99 -12.63 9.76
N ASN A 56 -3.78 -13.16 9.95
CA ASN A 56 -3.38 -13.76 11.22
C ASN A 56 -3.17 -12.70 12.31
N LYS A 57 -2.49 -11.60 11.99
CA LYS A 57 -2.05 -10.60 12.98
C LYS A 57 -3.00 -9.41 13.13
N TYR A 58 -3.91 -9.17 12.19
CA TYR A 58 -4.75 -7.99 12.15
C TYR A 58 -6.24 -8.36 12.06
N ASP A 59 -7.08 -7.53 12.66
CA ASP A 59 -8.51 -7.51 12.42
C ASP A 59 -8.77 -6.64 11.19
N ILE A 60 -9.44 -7.22 10.19
CA ILE A 60 -9.70 -6.58 8.90
C ILE A 60 -11.15 -6.10 8.84
N SER A 61 -11.35 -4.89 8.35
CA SER A 61 -12.66 -4.32 8.07
C SER A 61 -12.67 -3.65 6.69
N VAL A 62 -13.82 -3.67 6.02
CA VAL A 62 -14.02 -2.93 4.77
C VAL A 62 -14.45 -1.51 5.14
N SER A 63 -13.67 -0.52 4.72
CA SER A 63 -13.91 0.90 5.02
C SER A 63 -14.47 1.69 3.83
N GLY A 64 -14.43 1.13 2.63
CA GLY A 64 -15.00 1.76 1.43
C GLY A 64 -14.69 0.99 0.13
N ASN A 65 -15.04 1.61 -0.99
CA ASN A 65 -14.65 1.19 -2.34
C ASN A 65 -14.46 2.43 -3.23
N ASP A 66 -13.67 2.31 -4.29
CA ASP A 66 -13.47 3.35 -5.31
C ASP A 66 -13.05 2.71 -6.65
N THR A 67 -13.10 3.49 -7.73
CA THR A 67 -12.60 3.10 -9.05
C THR A 67 -11.19 3.65 -9.28
N ILE A 68 -10.20 2.76 -9.32
CA ILE A 68 -8.78 3.08 -9.52
C ILE A 68 -8.34 2.52 -10.88
N ASP A 69 -7.87 3.40 -11.77
CA ASP A 69 -7.46 3.05 -13.14
C ASP A 69 -8.51 2.22 -13.92
N GLY A 70 -9.80 2.52 -13.70
CA GLY A 70 -10.93 1.85 -14.35
C GLY A 70 -11.32 0.50 -13.73
N ARG A 71 -10.74 0.13 -12.59
CA ARG A 71 -11.07 -1.07 -11.83
C ARG A 71 -11.68 -0.72 -10.49
N THR A 72 -12.72 -1.43 -10.08
CA THR A 72 -13.28 -1.30 -8.74
C THR A 72 -12.33 -1.93 -7.73
N ALA A 73 -11.99 -1.21 -6.66
CA ALA A 73 -11.18 -1.70 -5.57
C ALA A 73 -11.86 -1.43 -4.22
N TYR A 74 -11.72 -2.35 -3.27
CA TYR A 74 -12.15 -2.20 -1.88
C TYR A 74 -11.03 -1.59 -1.04
N LEU A 75 -11.36 -0.65 -0.15
CA LEU A 75 -10.44 -0.15 0.85
C LEU A 75 -10.58 -0.97 2.14
N LEU A 76 -9.59 -1.81 2.40
CA LEU A 76 -9.47 -2.57 3.64
C LEU A 76 -8.70 -1.76 4.68
N GLU A 77 -9.22 -1.71 5.89
CA GLU A 77 -8.53 -1.24 7.09
C GLU A 77 -8.18 -2.45 7.96
N ALA A 78 -6.88 -2.67 8.17
CA ALA A 78 -6.34 -3.73 9.01
C ALA A 78 -5.75 -3.13 10.29
N LYS A 79 -6.30 -3.50 11.45
CA LYS A 79 -5.84 -3.04 12.77
C LYS A 79 -5.14 -4.19 13.50
N PRO A 80 -3.96 -3.97 14.11
CA PRO A 80 -3.27 -5.03 14.84
C PRO A 80 -4.18 -5.62 15.92
N LYS A 81 -4.19 -6.94 16.08
CA LYS A 81 -4.92 -7.61 17.15
C LYS A 81 -4.28 -7.28 18.50
N GLU A 82 -5.10 -7.15 19.55
CA GLU A 82 -4.57 -6.94 20.90
C GLU A 82 -3.60 -8.07 21.30
N GLY A 83 -2.42 -7.71 21.80
CA GLY A 83 -1.40 -8.67 22.23
C GLY A 83 -0.59 -9.32 21.11
N SER A 84 -0.78 -8.93 19.83
CA SER A 84 0.16 -9.30 18.77
C SER A 84 1.50 -8.58 19.01
N GLU A 85 2.60 -9.33 19.13
CA GLU A 85 3.95 -8.77 19.30
C GLU A 85 4.25 -7.71 18.22
N GLU A 86 4.96 -6.65 18.64
CA GLU A 86 5.48 -5.52 17.86
C GLU A 86 5.20 -5.59 16.36
N SER A 87 3.98 -5.17 15.99
CA SER A 87 3.69 -4.89 14.60
C SER A 87 4.52 -3.68 14.16
N ILE A 88 5.29 -3.87 13.09
CA ILE A 88 6.05 -2.83 12.37
C ILE A 88 5.15 -1.65 11.93
N LEU A 89 3.83 -1.86 11.92
CA LEU A 89 2.80 -0.91 11.50
C LEU A 89 1.75 -0.78 12.62
N SER A 90 2.19 -0.29 13.78
CA SER A 90 1.37 -0.13 15.00
C SER A 90 0.09 0.67 14.79
N ASP A 91 0.09 1.58 13.82
CA ASP A 91 -1.04 2.47 13.54
C ASP A 91 -2.09 1.84 12.61
N GLY A 92 -1.86 0.60 12.16
CA GLY A 92 -2.70 -0.12 11.22
C GLY A 92 -2.34 0.14 9.75
N ILE A 93 -2.95 -0.64 8.86
CA ILE A 93 -2.66 -0.65 7.43
C ILE A 93 -3.94 -0.35 6.66
N LYS A 94 -3.83 0.51 5.64
CA LYS A 94 -4.87 0.73 4.63
C LYS A 94 -4.44 0.11 3.32
N ILE A 95 -5.27 -0.75 2.75
CA ILE A 95 -4.94 -1.53 1.55
C ILE A 95 -6.09 -1.42 0.57
N TRP A 96 -5.82 -0.98 -0.66
CA TRP A 96 -6.75 -1.14 -1.76
C TRP A 96 -6.62 -2.54 -2.32
N VAL A 97 -7.73 -3.22 -2.58
CA VAL A 97 -7.75 -4.58 -3.14
C VAL A 97 -8.72 -4.61 -4.30
N ASP A 98 -8.24 -5.02 -5.47
CA ASP A 98 -9.03 -5.18 -6.68
C ASP A 98 -10.18 -6.18 -6.46
N GLU A 99 -11.40 -5.80 -6.83
CA GLU A 99 -12.62 -6.59 -6.60
C GLU A 99 -12.61 -7.93 -7.35
N GLU A 100 -12.03 -7.98 -8.55
CA GLU A 100 -12.06 -9.16 -9.41
C GLU A 100 -10.99 -10.18 -9.02
N THR A 101 -9.77 -9.70 -8.76
CA THR A 101 -8.59 -10.54 -8.55
C THR A 101 -8.24 -10.75 -7.09
N TRP A 102 -8.76 -9.92 -6.18
CA TRP A 102 -8.36 -9.90 -4.77
C TRP A 102 -6.87 -9.62 -4.55
N ILE A 103 -6.24 -8.93 -5.50
CA ILE A 103 -4.83 -8.52 -5.45
C ILE A 103 -4.77 -7.01 -5.12
N PRO A 104 -3.84 -6.56 -4.25
CA PRO A 104 -3.60 -5.14 -3.97
C PRO A 104 -3.06 -4.33 -5.15
#